data_AF-A0AAT9GPX2-F1
#
_entry.id   AF-A0AAT9GPX2-F1
#
_cell.length_a   1.000
_cell.length_b   1.000
_cell.length_c   1.000
_cell.angle_alpha   90.00
_cell.angle_beta   90.00
_cell.angle_gamma   90.00
#
_symmetry.space_group_name_H-M   'P 1'
#
loop_
_entity.id
_entity.type
_entity.pdbx_description
1 polymer ?
#
loop_
_entity_poly.entity_id
_entity_poly.type
_entity_poly.pdbx_seq_one_letter_code
_entity_poly.pdbx_strand_id
1 'polypeptide(L)'
;MDKYLLALLGEAGATGLAKGIYMIKKEGRFFYAYENELTHWNYFKRFRKSRLEKPVYYLLLFLGIIVGLLGNKAIKLVVNKVEEQALNFYLRNFEVKGEIEKIVEDEKHHFIR
;
A
#
# COMPACT_ATOMS: atom_id res chain seq x y z
N MET A 1 8.92 -18.75 1.43
CA MET A 1 8.75 -17.58 0.52
C MET A 1 9.46 -16.39 1.17
N ASP A 2 10.20 -15.57 0.42
CA ASP A 2 10.93 -14.43 0.98
C ASP A 2 9.94 -13.34 1.42
N LYS A 3 9.66 -13.26 2.72
CA LYS A 3 8.69 -12.32 3.29
C LYS A 3 9.05 -10.86 3.04
N TYR A 4 10.34 -10.52 2.95
CA TYR A 4 10.77 -9.16 2.66
C TYR A 4 10.58 -8.81 1.19
N LEU A 5 10.76 -9.78 0.28
CA LEU A 5 10.41 -9.59 -1.13
C LEU A 5 8.92 -9.37 -1.32
N LEU A 6 8.08 -10.14 -0.63
CA LEU A 6 6.63 -10.00 -0.72
C LEU A 6 6.14 -8.67 -0.14
N ALA A 7 6.64 -8.29 1.03
CA ALA A 7 6.36 -6.96 1.61
C ALA A 7 6.78 -5.86 0.64
N LEU A 8 8.00 -5.92 0.10
CA LEU A 8 8.50 -4.95 -0.88
C LEU A 8 7.58 -4.79 -2.10
N LEU A 9 7.08 -5.90 -2.66
CA LEU A 9 6.18 -5.85 -3.81
C LEU A 9 4.77 -5.42 -3.41
N GLY A 10 4.29 -5.83 -2.24
CA GLY A 10 3.03 -5.38 -1.65
C GLY A 10 3.00 -3.86 -1.53
N GLU A 11 4.01 -3.28 -0.86
CA GLU A 11 4.14 -1.83 -0.66
C GLU A 11 4.33 -1.07 -1.96
N ALA A 12 5.11 -1.61 -2.91
CA ALA A 12 5.20 -1.01 -4.24
C ALA A 12 3.84 -0.95 -4.94
N GLY A 13 3.03 -2.00 -4.80
CA GLY A 13 1.67 -2.07 -5.35
C GLY A 13 0.71 -1.11 -4.65
N ALA A 14 0.69 -1.10 -3.32
CA ALA A 14 -0.15 -0.22 -2.51
C ALA A 14 0.18 1.26 -2.75
N THR A 15 1.47 1.61 -2.82
CA THR A 15 1.92 2.96 -3.22
C THR A 15 1.40 3.33 -4.62
N GLY A 16 1.49 2.41 -5.58
CA GLY A 16 0.97 2.61 -6.93
C GLY A 16 -0.54 2.90 -6.90
N LEU A 17 -1.30 2.02 -6.24
CA LEU A 17 -2.75 2.14 -6.09
C LEU A 17 -3.17 3.48 -5.48
N ALA A 18 -2.56 3.84 -4.34
CA ALA A 18 -2.85 5.07 -3.61
C ALA A 18 -2.56 6.31 -4.47
N LYS A 19 -1.43 6.34 -5.19
CA LYS A 19 -1.12 7.42 -6.13
C LYS A 19 -2.15 7.52 -7.26
N GLY A 20 -2.57 6.39 -7.82
CA GLY A 20 -3.55 6.36 -8.90
C GLY A 20 -4.90 6.94 -8.47
N ILE A 21 -5.36 6.57 -7.27
CA ILE A 21 -6.58 7.13 -6.66
C ILE A 21 -6.41 8.63 -6.41
N TYR A 22 -5.28 9.05 -5.84
CA TYR A 22 -4.99 10.46 -5.59
C TYR A 22 -4.98 11.30 -6.88
N MET A 23 -4.42 10.79 -7.98
CA MET A 23 -4.41 11.51 -9.26
C MET A 23 -5.82 11.86 -9.76
N ILE A 24 -6.80 11.00 -9.47
CA ILE A 24 -8.21 11.22 -9.83
C ILE A 24 -8.96 12.06 -8.80
N LYS A 25 -8.81 11.76 -7.51
CA LYS A 25 -9.59 12.43 -6.46
C LYS A 25 -9.01 13.75 -6.01
N LYS A 26 -7.68 13.87 -5.99
CA LYS A 26 -6.92 15.06 -5.55
C LYS A 26 -7.28 15.54 -4.14
N GLU A 27 -7.81 14.65 -3.29
CA GLU A 27 -8.13 14.95 -1.90
C GLU A 27 -6.92 14.69 -1.00
N GLY A 28 -6.74 15.52 0.04
CA GLY A 28 -5.60 15.42 0.95
C GLY A 28 -5.44 14.05 1.60
N ARG A 29 -6.53 13.38 1.99
CA ARG A 29 -6.48 12.03 2.57
C ARG A 29 -5.80 11.00 1.67
N PHE A 30 -6.01 11.06 0.35
CA PHE A 30 -5.39 10.12 -0.59
C PHE A 30 -3.93 10.46 -0.86
N PHE A 31 -3.58 11.75 -0.78
CA PHE A 31 -2.19 12.18 -0.80
C PHE A 31 -1.42 11.64 0.42
N TYR A 32 -2.00 11.79 1.62
CA TYR A 32 -1.39 11.26 2.85
C TYR A 32 -1.22 9.74 2.81
N ALA A 33 -2.24 9.01 2.35
CA ALA A 33 -2.12 7.55 2.16
C ALA A 33 -0.96 7.23 1.19
N TYR A 34 -0.90 7.88 0.02
CA TYR A 34 0.19 7.66 -0.94
C TYR A 34 1.58 7.91 -0.34
N GLU A 35 1.76 9.01 0.40
CA GLU A 35 3.04 9.31 1.03
C GLU A 35 3.39 8.29 2.12
N ASN A 36 2.42 7.83 2.91
CA ASN A 36 2.65 6.82 3.94
C ASN A 36 3.10 5.47 3.31
N GLU A 37 2.37 4.96 2.32
CA GLU A 37 2.75 3.77 1.53
C GLU A 37 4.16 3.89 0.91
N LEU A 38 4.50 5.09 0.41
CA LEU A 38 5.82 5.34 -0.14
C LEU A 38 6.92 5.20 0.93
N THR A 39 6.64 5.59 2.18
CA THR A 39 7.60 5.38 3.29
C THR A 39 7.76 3.89 3.61
N HIS A 40 6.68 3.11 3.62
CA HIS A 40 6.72 1.67 3.84
C HIS A 40 7.49 0.95 2.73
N TRP A 41 7.24 1.30 1.47
CA TRP A 41 8.00 0.77 0.34
C TRP A 41 9.50 1.08 0.49
N ASN A 42 9.86 2.31 0.84
CA ASN A 42 11.26 2.69 1.08
C ASN A 42 11.89 1.97 2.28
N TYR A 43 11.11 1.62 3.30
CA TYR A 43 11.57 0.79 4.41
C TYR A 43 11.98 -0.61 3.92
N PHE A 44 11.11 -1.31 3.19
CA PHE A 44 11.40 -2.67 2.72
C PHE A 44 12.53 -2.73 1.67
N LYS A 45 12.78 -1.63 0.94
CA LYS A 45 13.93 -1.50 0.02
C LYS A 45 15.30 -1.60 0.71
N ARG A 46 15.35 -1.38 2.03
CA ARG A 46 16.59 -1.53 2.83
C ARG A 46 16.95 -3.00 3.03
N PHE A 47 15.97 -3.90 2.99
CA PHE A 47 16.15 -5.35 3.22
C PHE A 47 16.21 -6.15 1.92
N ARG A 48 15.48 -5.72 0.89
CA ARG A 48 15.42 -6.42 -0.41
C ARG A 48 15.29 -5.42 -1.57
N LYS A 49 15.77 -5.81 -2.76
CA LYS A 49 15.54 -5.07 -4.02
C LYS A 49 14.98 -6.03 -5.07
N SER A 50 14.09 -5.55 -5.92
CA SER A 50 13.51 -6.34 -7.00
C SER A 50 13.22 -5.50 -8.24
N ARG A 51 13.55 -6.04 -9.42
CA ARG A 51 13.16 -5.41 -10.69
C ARG A 51 11.64 -5.40 -10.90
N LEU A 52 10.90 -6.21 -10.16
CA LEU A 52 9.43 -6.28 -10.21
C LEU A 52 8.74 -5.13 -9.48
N GLU A 53 9.45 -4.36 -8.64
CA GLU A 53 8.87 -3.21 -7.93
C GLU A 53 8.18 -2.23 -8.90
N LYS A 54 8.87 -1.87 -9.99
CA LYS A 54 8.34 -0.93 -10.99
C LYS A 54 7.13 -1.50 -11.76
N PRO A 55 7.19 -2.72 -12.33
CA PRO A 55 6.01 -3.34 -12.95
C PRO A 55 4.80 -3.40 -12.02
N VAL A 56 4.99 -3.83 -10.76
CA VAL A 56 3.90 -3.92 -9.78
C VAL A 56 3.36 -2.53 -9.49
N TYR A 57 4.22 -1.56 -9.21
CA TYR A 57 3.81 -0.17 -9.02
C TYR A 57 2.96 0.37 -10.17
N TYR A 58 3.40 0.24 -11.43
CA TYR A 58 2.67 0.79 -12.57
C TYR A 58 1.36 0.04 -12.87
N LEU A 59 1.34 -1.28 -12.66
CA LEU A 59 0.11 -2.06 -12.79
C LEU A 59 -0.95 -1.58 -11.80
N LEU A 60 -0.57 -1.43 -10.53
CA LEU A 60 -1.50 -1.00 -9.49
C LEU A 60 -1.80 0.49 -9.56
N LEU A 61 -0.89 1.33 -10.09
CA LEU A 61 -1.18 2.71 -10.43
C LEU A 61 -2.32 2.83 -11.44
N PHE A 62 -2.25 2.04 -12.51
CA PHE A 62 -3.31 2.01 -13.52
C PHE A 62 -4.63 1.52 -12.91
N LEU A 63 -4.59 0.48 -12.07
CA LEU A 63 -5.77 0.05 -11.32
C LEU A 63 -6.32 1.16 -10.41
N GLY A 64 -5.45 1.90 -9.72
CA GLY A 64 -5.84 3.01 -8.84
C GLY A 64 -6.55 4.13 -9.58
N ILE A 65 -6.11 4.44 -10.81
CA ILE A 65 -6.80 5.38 -11.70
C ILE A 65 -8.21 4.87 -12.02
N ILE A 66 -8.35 3.60 -12.42
CA ILE A 66 -9.66 3.00 -12.72
C ILE A 66 -10.56 3.06 -11.49
N VAL A 67 -10.08 2.60 -10.34
CA VAL A 67 -10.83 2.61 -9.07
C VAL A 67 -11.22 4.04 -8.66
N GLY A 68 -10.32 5.00 -8.87
CA GLY A 68 -10.56 6.43 -8.65
C GLY A 68 -11.77 6.94 -9.44
N LEU A 69 -11.90 6.52 -10.70
CA LEU A 69 -13.01 6.89 -11.59
C LEU A 69 -14.34 6.24 -11.18
N LEU A 70 -14.32 5.03 -10.60
CA LEU A 70 -15.51 4.30 -10.15
C LEU A 70 -16.17 4.90 -8.89
N GLY A 71 -15.52 5.88 -8.24
CA GLY A 71 -16.09 6.63 -7.13
C GLY A 71 -15.79 6.06 -5.74
N ASN A 72 -16.27 6.77 -4.71
CA ASN A 72 -15.82 6.56 -3.33
C ASN A 72 -16.21 5.19 -2.74
N LYS A 73 -17.32 4.59 -3.21
CA LYS A 73 -17.72 3.24 -2.79
C LYS A 73 -16.70 2.18 -3.25
N ALA A 74 -16.28 2.26 -4.50
CA ALA A 74 -15.27 1.35 -5.06
C ALA A 74 -13.91 1.54 -4.38
N ILE A 75 -13.49 2.79 -4.20
CA ILE A 75 -12.25 3.13 -3.47
C ILE A 75 -12.27 2.50 -2.08
N LYS A 76 -13.33 2.72 -1.30
CA LYS A 76 -13.45 2.17 0.06
C LYS A 76 -13.34 0.65 0.08
N LEU A 77 -14.02 -0.03 -0.84
CA LEU A 77 -13.97 -1.49 -0.93
C LEU A 77 -12.56 -2.00 -1.25
N VAL A 78 -11.89 -1.41 -2.24
CA VAL A 78 -10.57 -1.86 -2.68
C VAL A 78 -9.51 -1.55 -1.64
N VAL A 79 -9.45 -0.31 -1.14
CA VAL A 79 -8.46 0.13 -0.14
C VAL A 79 -8.58 -0.74 1.10
N ASN A 80 -9.77 -0.81 1.72
CA ASN A 80 -9.94 -1.61 2.94
C ASN A 80 -9.59 -3.09 2.72
N LYS A 81 -9.76 -3.62 1.50
CA LYS A 81 -9.36 -5.00 1.19
C LYS A 81 -7.85 -5.17 1.12
N VAL A 82 -7.14 -4.21 0.55
CA VAL A 82 -5.67 -4.20 0.50
C VAL A 82 -5.11 -4.06 1.92
N GLU A 83 -5.61 -3.11 2.71
CA GLU A 83 -5.19 -2.90 4.10
C GLU A 83 -5.38 -4.16 4.96
N GLU A 84 -6.55 -4.81 4.85
CA GLU A 84 -6.83 -6.05 5.55
C GLU A 84 -5.82 -7.16 5.17
N GLN A 85 -5.45 -7.26 3.90
CA GLN A 85 -4.47 -8.24 3.44
C GLN A 85 -3.06 -7.91 3.92
N ALA A 86 -2.66 -6.63 3.90
CA ALA A 86 -1.37 -6.16 4.38
C ALA A 86 -1.21 -6.44 5.88
N LEU A 87 -2.20 -6.07 6.70
CA LEU A 87 -2.22 -6.36 8.13
C LEU A 87 -2.10 -7.86 8.41
N ASN A 88 -2.93 -8.67 7.77
CA ASN A 88 -2.87 -10.13 7.94
C ASN A 88 -1.51 -10.70 7.53
N PHE A 89 -0.89 -10.15 6.49
CA PHE A 89 0.43 -10.55 6.06
C PHE A 89 1.48 -10.19 7.11
N TYR A 90 1.48 -8.95 7.62
CA TYR A 90 2.45 -8.51 8.62
C TYR A 90 2.35 -9.30 9.92
N LEU A 91 1.14 -9.44 10.47
CA LEU A 91 0.90 -10.17 11.71
C LEU A 91 1.31 -11.64 11.64
N ARG A 92 1.26 -12.27 10.45
CA ARG A 92 1.64 -13.67 10.26
C ARG A 92 3.12 -13.89 9.99
N ASN A 93 3.81 -12.91 9.41
CA ASN A 93 5.15 -13.11 8.85
C ASN A 93 6.25 -12.34 9.59
N PHE A 94 5.91 -11.35 10.41
CA PHE A 94 6.87 -10.52 11.13
C PHE A 94 6.61 -10.51 12.62
N GLU A 95 7.69 -10.35 13.39
CA GLU A 95 7.57 -9.98 14.80
C GLU A 95 7.20 -8.49 14.86
N VAL A 96 6.05 -8.18 15.47
CA VAL A 96 5.50 -6.82 15.53
C VAL A 96 6.24 -6.02 16.60
N LYS A 97 7.40 -5.50 16.22
CA LYS A 97 8.25 -4.64 17.06
C LYS A 97 8.94 -3.58 16.20
N GLY A 98 9.24 -2.44 16.81
CA GLY A 98 10.02 -1.38 16.17
C GLY A 98 9.31 -0.81 14.93
N GLU A 99 10.01 -0.74 13.80
CA GLU A 99 9.44 -0.17 12.57
C GLU A 99 8.26 -0.98 12.00
N ILE A 100 8.24 -2.30 12.20
CA ILE A 100 7.10 -3.13 11.77
C ILE A 100 5.84 -2.79 12.58
N GLU A 101 5.99 -2.50 13.87
CA GLU A 101 4.86 -2.09 14.72
C GLU A 101 4.26 -0.77 14.24
N LYS A 102 5.11 0.19 13.83
CA LYS A 102 4.65 1.45 13.24
C LYS A 102 3.89 1.23 11.93
N ILE A 103 4.45 0.43 11.02
CA ILE A 103 3.79 0.07 9.75
C ILE A 103 2.42 -0.54 10.03
N VAL A 104 2.34 -1.52 10.93
CA VAL A 104 1.08 -2.16 11.32
C VAL A 104 0.07 -1.17 11.91
N GLU A 105 0.50 -0.17 12.66
CA GLU A 105 -0.39 0.86 13.19
C GLU A 105 -0.88 1.81 12.10
N ASP A 106 0.00 2.22 11.19
CA ASP A 106 -0.33 3.05 10.03
C ASP A 106 -1.38 2.35 9.14
N GLU A 107 -1.22 1.06 8.84
CA GLU A 107 -2.22 0.30 8.06
C GLU A 107 -3.62 0.28 8.71
N LYS A 108 -3.70 0.25 10.05
CA LYS A 108 -5.00 0.32 10.75
C LYS A 108 -5.66 1.68 10.58
N HIS A 109 -4.89 2.73 10.37
CA HIS A 109 -5.39 4.09 10.16
C HIS A 109 -5.75 4.38 8.71
N HIS A 110 -5.30 3.56 7.75
CA HIS A 110 -5.63 3.69 6.33
C HIS A 110 -7.05 3.24 5.97
N PHE A 111 -7.73 2.49 6.84
CA PHE A 111 -9.13 2.09 6.61
C PHE A 111 -10.04 3.31 6.41
N ILE A 112 -10.70 3.33 5.25
CA ILE A 112 -11.68 4.36 4.92
C ILE A 112 -13.00 4.01 5.60
N ARG A 113 -13.42 4.86 6.55
CA ARG A 113 -14.70 4.77 7.27
C ARG A 113 -15.86 5.33 6.45
#